data_AF-G0J3C2-F1
#
_entry.id   AF-G0J3C2-F1
#
_cell.length_a   1.000
_cell.length_b   1.000
_cell.length_c   1.000
_cell.angle_alpha   90.00
_cell.angle_beta   90.00
_cell.angle_gamma   90.00
#
_symmetry.space_group_name_H-M   'P 1'
#
loop_
_entity.id
_entity.type
_entity.pdbx_description
1 polymer ?
#
loop_
_entity_poly.entity_id
_entity_poly.type
_entity_poly.pdbx_seq_one_letter_code
_entity_poly.pdbx_strand_id
1 'polypeptide(L)'
;MDYLIQLKKIAKSRENAYRIAKREEIGKLKAITNIIKVADYFSGKSEEVQLKAVARVERDILTILPDPRSRYSRLRDKMLDLIAKSKEA
;
A
#
# COMPACT_ATOMS: atom_id res chain seq x y z
N MET A 1 0.50 -2.15 16.54
CA MET A 1 -0.32 -2.22 15.31
C MET A 1 0.63 -2.55 14.18
N ASP A 2 0.41 -3.58 13.35
CA ASP A 2 1.37 -3.92 12.29
C ASP A 2 1.05 -3.13 11.00
N TYR A 3 1.96 -2.23 10.63
CA TYR A 3 1.78 -1.31 9.49
C TYR A 3 1.76 -2.05 8.16
N LEU A 4 2.50 -3.15 8.06
CA LEU A 4 2.63 -3.93 6.84
C LEU A 4 1.47 -4.89 6.64
N ILE A 5 0.89 -5.42 7.72
CA ILE A 5 -0.38 -6.15 7.66
C ILE A 5 -1.48 -5.23 7.10
N GLN A 6 -1.53 -3.96 7.53
CA GLN A 6 -2.48 -2.99 6.98
C GLN A 6 -2.19 -2.74 5.50
N LEU A 7 -0.94 -2.44 5.14
CA LEU A 7 -0.55 -2.17 3.77
C LEU A 7 -0.88 -3.33 2.81
N LYS A 8 -0.66 -4.58 3.25
CA LYS A 8 -1.03 -5.80 2.51
C LYS A 8 -2.54 -5.91 2.28
N LYS A 9 -3.36 -5.64 3.31
CA LYS A 9 -4.83 -5.65 3.17
C LYS A 9 -5.29 -4.60 2.16
N ILE A 10 -4.68 -3.42 2.17
CA ILE A 10 -4.97 -2.34 1.21
C ILE A 10 -4.62 -2.79 -0.20
N ALA A 11 -3.40 -3.29 -0.41
CA ALA A 11 -2.91 -3.75 -1.72
C ALA A 11 -3.83 -4.83 -2.34
N LYS A 12 -4.22 -5.84 -1.56
CA LYS A 12 -5.18 -6.87 -1.99
C LYS A 12 -6.57 -6.32 -2.30
N SER A 13 -7.04 -5.33 -1.53
CA SER A 13 -8.31 -4.66 -1.82
C SER A 13 -8.26 -3.92 -3.17
N ARG A 14 -7.14 -3.28 -3.49
CA ARG A 14 -6.93 -2.59 -4.78
C ARG A 14 -6.86 -3.58 -5.94
N GLU A 15 -6.15 -4.68 -5.78
CA GLU A 15 -6.10 -5.78 -6.75
C GLU A 15 -7.51 -6.25 -7.13
N ASN A 16 -8.33 -6.55 -6.13
CA ASN A 16 -9.69 -7.00 -6.35
C ASN A 16 -10.55 -5.93 -7.04
N ALA A 17 -10.38 -4.65 -6.68
CA ALA A 17 -11.10 -3.55 -7.32
C ALA A 17 -10.73 -3.40 -8.80
N TYR A 18 -9.45 -3.55 -9.16
CA TYR A 18 -8.99 -3.49 -10.56
C TYR A 18 -9.52 -4.67 -11.38
N ARG A 19 -9.49 -5.88 -10.79
CA ARG A 19 -10.03 -7.09 -11.41
C ARG A 19 -11.53 -6.95 -11.70
N ILE A 20 -12.32 -6.49 -10.73
CA ILE A 20 -13.77 -6.27 -10.90
C ILE A 20 -14.03 -5.23 -11.99
N ALA A 21 -13.25 -4.15 -12.02
CA ALA A 21 -13.41 -3.08 -13.00
C ALA A 21 -12.90 -3.46 -14.41
N LYS A 22 -12.27 -4.64 -14.60
CA LYS A 22 -11.52 -5.02 -15.81
C LYS A 22 -10.49 -3.95 -16.23
N ARG A 23 -9.90 -3.26 -15.25
CA ARG A 23 -8.89 -2.21 -15.43
C ARG A 23 -7.53 -2.66 -14.90
N GLU A 24 -7.14 -3.85 -15.34
CA GLU A 24 -5.87 -4.48 -14.96
C GLU A 24 -4.72 -3.82 -15.72
N GLU A 25 -4.31 -2.64 -15.28
CA GLU A 25 -3.09 -2.01 -15.76
C GLU A 25 -1.87 -2.74 -15.18
N ILE A 26 -1.01 -3.26 -16.05
CA ILE A 26 0.20 -4.02 -15.68
C ILE A 26 1.06 -3.26 -14.66
N GLY A 27 1.19 -1.93 -14.80
CA GLY A 27 1.94 -1.09 -13.86
C GLY A 27 1.37 -1.12 -12.45
N LYS A 28 0.05 -1.04 -12.31
CA LYS A 28 -0.64 -1.06 -11.00
C LYS A 28 -0.58 -2.44 -10.36
N LEU A 29 -0.68 -3.52 -11.15
CA LEU A 29 -0.52 -4.88 -10.67
C LEU A 29 0.91 -5.14 -10.19
N LYS A 30 1.94 -4.68 -10.92
CA LYS A 30 3.34 -4.77 -10.47
C LYS A 30 3.56 -4.05 -9.14
N ALA A 31 3.00 -2.84 -8.99
CA ALA A 31 3.06 -2.09 -7.74
C ALA A 31 2.41 -2.85 -6.58
N ILE A 32 1.21 -3.42 -6.79
CA ILE A 32 0.54 -4.27 -5.79
C ILE A 32 1.41 -5.45 -5.38
N THR A 33 1.94 -6.18 -6.35
CA THR A 33 2.78 -7.37 -6.09
C THR A 33 4.02 -7.00 -5.28
N ASN A 34 4.69 -5.89 -5.60
CA ASN A 34 5.86 -5.44 -4.84
C ASN A 34 5.48 -5.07 -3.41
N ILE A 35 4.39 -4.34 -3.21
CA ILE A 35 3.87 -3.98 -1.88
C ILE A 35 3.59 -5.24 -1.05
N ILE A 36 2.90 -6.23 -1.61
CA ILE A 36 2.60 -7.49 -0.90
C ILE A 36 3.88 -8.22 -0.51
N LYS A 37 4.85 -8.31 -1.44
CA LYS A 37 6.12 -9.01 -1.20
C LYS A 37 6.94 -8.35 -0.09
N VAL A 38 7.04 -7.02 -0.10
CA VAL A 38 7.71 -6.24 0.94
C VAL A 38 6.95 -6.38 2.26
N ALA A 39 5.63 -6.24 2.25
CA ALA A 39 4.81 -6.37 3.44
C ALA A 39 4.97 -7.75 4.11
N ASP A 40 5.03 -8.82 3.32
CA ASP A 40 5.23 -10.18 3.83
C ASP A 40 6.63 -10.40 4.40
N TYR A 41 7.67 -9.91 3.72
CA TYR A 41 9.06 -10.08 4.17
C TYR A 41 9.35 -9.35 5.49
N PHE A 42 8.80 -8.15 5.65
CA PHE A 42 9.05 -7.33 6.84
C PHE A 42 7.94 -7.45 7.90
N SER A 43 6.92 -8.29 7.66
CA SER A 43 5.90 -8.59 8.67
C SER A 43 6.53 -9.18 9.92
N GLY A 44 6.07 -8.76 11.10
CA GLY A 44 6.64 -9.21 12.38
C GLY A 44 8.04 -8.68 12.71
N LYS A 45 8.62 -7.78 11.90
CA LYS A 45 9.82 -7.01 12.27
C LYS A 45 9.46 -5.87 13.22
N SER A 46 10.47 -5.22 13.79
CA SER A 46 10.28 -4.05 14.65
C SER A 46 9.57 -2.91 13.90
N GLU A 47 8.90 -2.05 14.65
CA GLU A 47 8.12 -0.94 14.11
C GLU A 47 8.94 -0.03 13.19
N GLU A 48 10.15 0.34 13.60
CA GLU A 48 11.07 1.16 12.80
C GLU A 48 11.43 0.50 11.46
N VAL A 49 11.66 -0.82 11.46
CA VAL A 49 11.96 -1.58 10.23
C VAL A 49 10.73 -1.64 9.31
N GLN A 50 9.54 -1.78 9.90
CA GLN A 50 8.29 -1.75 9.13
C GLN A 50 8.07 -0.38 8.47
N LEU A 51 8.33 0.72 9.19
CA LEU A 51 8.22 2.07 8.64
C LEU A 51 9.23 2.32 7.51
N LYS A 52 10.49 1.90 7.69
CA LYS A 52 11.49 1.93 6.59
C LYS A 52 11.05 1.12 5.36
N ALA A 53 10.37 -0.02 5.59
CA ALA A 53 9.82 -0.81 4.50
C ALA A 53 8.67 -0.10 3.78
N VAL A 54 7.82 0.66 4.49
CA VAL A 54 6.78 1.51 3.89
C VAL A 54 7.41 2.58 2.99
N ALA A 55 8.44 3.29 3.47
CA ALA A 55 9.16 4.30 2.69
C ALA A 55 9.74 3.72 1.39
N ARG A 56 10.26 2.49 1.44
CA ARG A 56 10.81 1.78 0.26
C ARG A 56 9.78 1.55 -0.85
N VAL A 57 8.50 1.37 -0.50
CA VAL A 57 7.42 1.12 -1.46
C VAL A 57 6.52 2.34 -1.66
N GLU A 58 6.93 3.53 -1.23
CA GLU A 58 6.15 4.78 -1.36
C GLU A 58 5.67 5.01 -2.80
N ARG A 59 6.55 4.84 -3.80
CA ARG A 59 6.19 5.02 -5.21
C ARG A 59 5.12 4.04 -5.68
N ASP A 60 5.18 2.80 -5.20
CA ASP A 60 4.17 1.79 -5.52
C ASP A 60 2.83 2.14 -4.87
N ILE A 61 2.85 2.60 -3.61
CA ILE A 61 1.67 3.06 -2.88
C ILE A 61 0.99 4.20 -3.63
N LEU A 62 1.77 5.19 -4.09
CA LEU A 62 1.28 6.33 -4.87
C LEU A 62 0.70 5.90 -6.22
N THR A 63 1.27 4.86 -6.85
CA THR A 63 0.78 4.32 -8.14
C THR A 63 -0.60 3.70 -8.03
N ILE A 64 -0.92 3.09 -6.89
CA ILE A 64 -2.20 2.39 -6.66
C ILE A 64 -3.19 3.21 -5.85
N LEU A 65 -2.82 4.46 -5.54
CA LEU A 65 -3.58 5.39 -4.71
C LEU A 65 -4.98 5.59 -5.32
N PRO A 66 -6.06 5.42 -4.54
CA PRO A 66 -7.39 5.72 -5.02
C PRO A 66 -7.55 7.20 -5.39
N ASP A 67 -8.46 7.47 -6.33
CA ASP A 67 -8.86 8.84 -6.64
C ASP A 67 -9.46 9.51 -5.38
N PRO A 68 -9.10 10.77 -5.06
CA PRO A 68 -9.59 11.48 -3.87
C PRO A 68 -11.11 11.67 -3.85
N ARG A 69 -11.77 11.66 -5.01
CA ARG A 69 -13.23 11.77 -5.16
C ARG A 69 -13.92 10.41 -5.19
N SER A 70 -13.16 9.30 -5.15
CA SER A 70 -13.75 7.96 -5.14
C SER A 70 -14.31 7.61 -3.76
N ARG A 71 -15.18 6.58 -3.72
CA ARG A 71 -15.66 5.95 -2.47
C ARG A 71 -14.54 5.40 -1.56
N TYR A 72 -13.30 5.36 -2.05
CA TYR A 72 -12.12 4.89 -1.33
C TYR A 72 -11.25 6.04 -0.80
N SER A 73 -11.76 7.27 -0.70
CA SER A 73 -11.03 8.43 -0.16
C SER A 73 -10.44 8.17 1.24
N ARG A 74 -11.20 7.56 2.15
CA ARG A 74 -10.70 7.16 3.47
C ARG A 74 -9.53 6.15 3.42
N LEU A 75 -9.50 5.31 2.39
CA LEU A 75 -8.40 4.36 2.17
C LEU A 75 -7.16 5.09 1.70
N ARG A 76 -7.33 6.05 0.78
CA ARG A 76 -6.27 6.94 0.32
C ARG A 76 -5.62 7.68 1.49
N ASP A 77 -6.41 8.27 2.38
CA ASP A 77 -5.88 9.03 3.51
C ASP A 77 -5.05 8.14 4.43
N LYS A 78 -5.47 6.90 4.67
CA LYS A 78 -4.67 5.91 5.40
C LYS A 78 -3.35 5.57 4.72
N MET A 79 -3.35 5.44 3.40
CA MET A 79 -2.10 5.17 2.65
C MET A 79 -1.12 6.34 2.75
N LEU A 80 -1.63 7.58 2.71
CA LEU A 80 -0.81 8.78 2.87
C LEU A 80 -0.30 8.95 4.31
N ASP A 81 -1.12 8.64 5.32
CA ASP A 81 -0.72 8.63 6.72
C ASP A 81 0.43 7.63 6.97
N LEU A 82 0.38 6.44 6.36
CA LEU A 82 1.47 5.46 6.43
C LEU A 82 2.77 6.02 5.82
N ILE A 83 2.68 6.72 4.70
CA ILE A 83 3.85 7.37 4.07
C ILE A 83 4.38 8.48 4.98
N ALA A 84 3.52 9.32 5.54
CA ALA A 84 3.93 10.40 6.44
C ALA A 84 4.69 9.85 7.66
N LYS A 85 4.13 8.85 8.34
CA LYS A 85 4.77 8.17 9.47
C LYS A 85 6.10 7.53 9.11
N SER A 86 6.23 7.01 7.89
CA SER A 86 7.50 6.43 7.43
C SER A 86 8.60 7.45 7.19
N LYS A 87 8.25 8.73 7.02
CA LYS A 87 9.21 9.83 6.85
C LYS A 87 9.61 10.47 8.17
N GLU A 88 8.81 10.28 9.21
CA GLU A 88 9.05 10.80 10.56
C GLU A 88 9.83 9.81 11.45
N ALA A 89 10.04 8.57 10.99
CA ALA A 89 10.75 7.49 11.68
C ALA A 89 12.17 7.27 11.14
#